data_AF-A0AA43Z901-F1
#
_entry.id   AF-A0AA43Z901-F1
#
_cell.length_a   1.000
_cell.length_b   1.000
_cell.length_c   1.000
_cell.angle_alpha   90.00
_cell.angle_beta   90.00
_cell.angle_gamma   90.00
#
_symmetry.space_group_name_H-M   'P 1'
#
loop_
_entity.id
_entity.type
_entity.pdbx_description
1 polymer ?
#
loop_
_entity_poly.entity_id
_entity_poly.type
_entity_poly.pdbx_seq_one_letter_code
_entity_poly.pdbx_strand_id
1 'polypeptide(L)'
;MSTPYAWIGSAGLYHTRLEGVANGEQRLTPVYLQPSPASQAAADILAERRRQIGQEQWCPEHDDKYTRGELACAAASYATSAHWQAIGYDTCNPPPRWPWSEAYWKPTTARRDLVKAGALILAEIERLDRMESGKREAGR
;
A
#
# COMPACT_ATOMS: atom_id res chain seq x y z
N MET A 1 -25.72 -42.37 18.94
CA MET A 1 -24.38 -42.97 19.04
C MET A 1 -23.45 -42.15 18.16
N SER A 2 -22.72 -41.20 18.75
CA SER A 2 -21.82 -40.30 18.00
C SER A 2 -20.44 -40.96 17.90
N THR A 3 -19.93 -41.15 16.70
CA THR A 3 -18.59 -41.69 16.46
C THR A 3 -17.53 -40.74 17.05
N PRO A 4 -16.56 -41.23 17.85
CA PRO A 4 -15.49 -40.37 18.33
C PRO A 4 -14.52 -40.12 17.18
N TYR A 5 -14.41 -38.86 16.74
CA TYR A 5 -13.38 -38.43 15.79
C TYR A 5 -12.02 -38.52 16.49
N ALA A 6 -11.32 -39.64 16.31
CA ALA A 6 -9.92 -39.81 16.71
C ALA A 6 -9.00 -39.35 15.57
N TRP A 7 -7.96 -38.60 15.91
CA TRP A 7 -6.98 -38.07 14.96
C TRP A 7 -5.67 -38.85 15.10
N ILE A 8 -5.15 -39.40 14.00
CA ILE A 8 -3.85 -40.09 13.98
C ILE A 8 -2.75 -39.06 13.72
N GLY A 9 -1.78 -38.97 14.64
CA GLY A 9 -0.50 -38.27 14.43
C GLY A 9 0.68 -39.24 14.54
N SER A 10 1.89 -38.74 14.33
CA SER A 10 3.12 -39.57 14.30
C SER A 10 3.42 -40.25 15.64
N ALA A 11 2.99 -39.68 16.76
CA ALA A 11 3.20 -40.24 18.09
C ALA A 11 2.00 -41.04 18.65
N GLY A 12 0.89 -41.18 17.93
CA GLY A 12 -0.24 -42.03 18.34
C GLY A 12 -1.63 -41.51 17.99
N LEU A 13 -2.64 -42.10 18.65
CA LEU A 13 -4.05 -41.77 18.50
C LEU A 13 -4.46 -40.69 19.52
N TYR A 14 -5.03 -39.58 19.04
CA TYR A 14 -5.47 -38.48 19.89
C TYR A 14 -7.00 -38.42 19.96
N HIS A 15 -7.52 -38.27 21.18
CA HIS A 15 -8.96 -38.23 21.45
C HIS A 15 -9.51 -36.80 21.40
N THR A 16 -8.63 -35.77 21.45
CA THR A 16 -9.02 -34.37 21.24
C THR A 16 -8.01 -33.58 20.41
N ARG A 17 -8.47 -32.51 19.75
CA ARG A 17 -7.63 -31.58 18.98
C ARG A 17 -6.60 -30.84 19.84
N LEU A 18 -6.80 -30.76 21.17
CA LEU A 18 -5.89 -30.10 22.09
C LEU A 18 -4.67 -30.98 22.44
N GLU A 19 -4.83 -32.30 22.41
CA GLU A 19 -3.73 -33.25 22.70
C GLU A 19 -2.64 -33.22 21.62
N GLY A 20 -3.01 -33.08 20.33
CA GLY A 20 -2.05 -32.95 19.23
C GLY A 20 -1.25 -31.64 19.23
N VAL A 21 -1.76 -30.59 19.89
CA VAL A 21 -1.07 -29.30 20.05
C VAL A 21 -0.06 -29.35 21.18
N ALA A 22 -0.38 -30.04 22.28
CA ALA A 22 0.53 -30.22 23.43
C ALA A 22 1.83 -30.96 23.05
N ASN A 23 1.77 -31.83 22.05
CA ASN A 23 2.93 -32.61 21.58
C ASN A 23 3.74 -31.91 20.47
N GLY A 24 3.39 -30.67 20.09
CA GLY A 24 4.12 -29.90 19.08
C GLY A 24 3.97 -30.39 17.64
N GLU A 25 3.16 -31.43 17.40
CA GLU A 25 2.91 -32.00 16.06
C GLU A 25 1.97 -31.14 15.21
N GLN A 26 1.22 -30.20 15.81
CA GLN A 26 0.33 -29.29 15.11
C GLN A 26 0.60 -27.82 15.45
N ARG A 27 1.09 -27.05 14.47
CA ARG A 27 1.13 -25.58 14.55
C ARG A 27 -0.27 -25.02 14.33
N LEU A 28 -0.89 -24.48 15.38
CA LEU A 28 -2.06 -23.62 15.26
C LEU A 28 -1.62 -22.19 14.89
N THR A 29 -1.05 -21.98 13.70
CA THR A 29 -1.07 -20.61 13.14
C THR A 29 -2.49 -20.38 12.62
N PRO A 30 -3.25 -19.44 13.20
CA PRO A 30 -4.58 -19.12 12.69
C PRO A 30 -4.47 -18.68 11.22
N VAL A 31 -5.44 -19.06 10.39
CA VAL A 31 -5.42 -18.78 8.94
C VAL A 31 -5.29 -17.28 8.63
N TYR A 32 -5.76 -16.41 9.53
CA TYR A 32 -5.64 -14.95 9.41
C TYR A 32 -4.26 -14.38 9.78
N LEU A 33 -3.34 -15.20 10.32
CA LEU A 33 -1.95 -14.83 10.61
C LEU A 33 -0.98 -15.23 9.49
N GLN A 34 -1.49 -15.80 8.38
CA GLN A 34 -0.70 -15.96 7.17
C GLN A 34 -0.62 -14.60 6.46
N PRO A 35 0.57 -14.13 6.04
CA PRO A 35 0.67 -12.92 5.22
C PRO A 35 -0.17 -13.14 3.96
N SER A 36 -1.28 -12.41 3.86
CA SER A 36 -2.11 -12.46 2.66
C SER A 36 -1.29 -11.86 1.51
N PRO A 37 -1.27 -12.48 0.32
CA PRO A 37 -0.67 -11.86 -0.85
C PRO A 37 -1.28 -10.48 -1.04
N ALA A 38 -0.44 -9.50 -1.40
CA ALA A 38 -0.88 -8.12 -1.61
C ALA A 38 -2.08 -8.11 -2.59
N SER A 39 -3.12 -7.35 -2.26
CA SER A 39 -4.28 -7.21 -3.13
C SER A 39 -3.87 -6.65 -4.49
N GLN A 40 -4.67 -6.89 -5.53
CA GLN A 40 -4.42 -6.31 -6.85
C GLN A 40 -4.27 -4.78 -6.77
N ALA A 41 -5.06 -4.12 -5.93
CA ALA A 41 -4.96 -2.67 -5.72
C ALA A 41 -3.59 -2.24 -5.14
N ALA A 42 -3.05 -2.99 -4.19
CA ALA A 42 -1.72 -2.73 -3.65
C ALA A 42 -0.64 -2.97 -4.72
N ALA A 43 -0.77 -4.04 -5.52
CA ALA A 43 0.14 -4.31 -6.63
C ALA A 43 0.11 -3.18 -7.69
N ASP A 44 -1.07 -2.63 -8.01
CA ASP A 44 -1.22 -1.54 -8.97
C ASP A 44 -0.56 -0.24 -8.48
N ILE A 45 -0.63 0.07 -7.18
CA ILE A 45 0.05 1.23 -6.58
C ILE A 45 1.57 1.08 -6.70
N LEU A 46 2.10 -0.11 -6.39
CA LEU A 46 3.53 -0.39 -6.52
C LEU A 46 3.99 -0.33 -7.99
N ALA A 47 3.18 -0.86 -8.91
CA ALA A 47 3.44 -0.78 -10.34
C ALA A 47 3.45 0.68 -10.83
N GLU A 48 2.53 1.50 -10.34
CA GLU A 48 2.49 2.92 -10.69
C GLU A 48 3.69 3.69 -10.15
N ARG A 49 4.11 3.43 -8.91
CA ARG A 49 5.33 4.04 -8.37
C ARG A 49 6.56 3.70 -9.21
N ARG A 50 6.71 2.43 -9.62
CA ARG A 50 7.78 2.00 -10.54
C ARG A 50 7.70 2.70 -11.90
N ARG A 51 6.49 2.90 -12.43
CA ARG A 51 6.26 3.63 -13.68
C ARG A 51 6.68 5.10 -13.56
N GLN A 52 6.30 5.78 -12.49
CA GLN A 52 6.70 7.18 -12.23
C GLN A 52 8.23 7.32 -12.18
N ILE A 53 8.92 6.42 -11.48
CA ILE A 53 10.38 6.41 -11.42
C ILE A 53 10.99 6.14 -12.81
N GLY A 54 10.55 5.08 -13.49
CA GLY A 54 11.19 4.62 -14.74
C GLY A 54 10.86 5.48 -15.96
N GLN A 55 9.64 5.98 -16.08
CA GLN A 55 9.17 6.70 -17.27
C GLN A 55 9.19 8.22 -17.09
N GLU A 56 8.91 8.71 -15.89
CA GLU A 56 8.79 10.16 -15.63
C GLU A 56 10.02 10.73 -14.93
N GLN A 57 11.00 9.88 -14.58
CA GLN A 57 12.21 10.27 -13.86
C GLN A 57 11.90 10.93 -12.50
N TRP A 58 10.75 10.59 -11.91
CA TRP A 58 10.37 10.99 -10.55
C TRP A 58 11.05 10.05 -9.55
N CYS A 59 12.37 10.10 -9.53
CA CYS A 59 13.20 9.26 -8.66
C CYS A 59 13.16 9.77 -7.21
N PRO A 60 13.55 8.95 -6.22
CA PRO A 60 13.65 9.37 -4.82
C PRO A 60 14.38 10.71 -4.62
N GLU A 61 15.46 10.95 -5.37
CA GLU A 61 16.26 12.19 -5.30
C GLU A 61 15.53 13.40 -5.93
N HIS A 62 14.60 13.15 -6.86
CA HIS A 62 13.70 14.18 -7.36
C HIS A 62 12.67 14.54 -6.30
N ASP A 63 12.07 13.53 -5.66
CA ASP A 63 11.07 13.69 -4.61
C ASP A 63 11.61 14.46 -3.41
N ASP A 64 12.87 14.26 -3.05
CA ASP A 64 13.55 14.96 -1.94
C ASP A 64 13.60 16.49 -2.12
N LYS A 65 13.39 16.99 -3.34
CA LYS A 65 13.32 18.44 -3.63
C LYS A 65 11.99 19.06 -3.17
N TYR A 66 10.95 18.25 -2.96
CA TYR A 66 9.63 18.69 -2.50
C TYR A 66 9.54 18.61 -0.98
N THR A 67 9.64 19.75 -0.31
CA THR A 67 9.78 19.83 1.16
C THR A 67 8.60 20.50 1.85
N ARG A 68 7.64 21.01 1.10
CA ARG A 68 6.46 21.73 1.59
C ARG A 68 5.17 20.91 1.43
N GLY A 69 5.30 19.59 1.30
CA GLY A 69 4.19 18.67 1.18
C GLY A 69 3.60 18.59 -0.22
N GLU A 70 4.35 18.99 -1.26
CA GLU A 70 3.87 18.99 -2.64
C GLU A 70 3.42 17.59 -3.09
N LEU A 71 4.16 16.53 -2.76
CA LEU A 71 3.75 15.15 -3.09
C LEU A 71 2.40 14.77 -2.44
N ALA A 72 2.19 15.16 -1.17
CA ALA A 72 0.92 14.96 -0.49
C ALA A 72 -0.22 15.79 -1.12
N CYS A 73 0.05 17.04 -1.51
CA CYS A 73 -0.91 17.89 -2.21
C CYS A 73 -1.30 17.33 -3.58
N ALA A 74 -0.32 16.81 -4.34
CA ALA A 74 -0.55 16.14 -5.62
C ALA A 74 -1.40 14.87 -5.43
N ALA A 75 -1.11 14.05 -4.41
CA ALA A 75 -1.90 12.87 -4.10
C ALA A 75 -3.36 13.23 -3.76
N ALA A 76 -3.56 14.23 -2.89
CA ALA A 76 -4.88 14.72 -2.54
C ALA A 76 -5.66 15.25 -3.75
N SER A 77 -4.96 15.85 -4.71
CA SER A 77 -5.56 16.34 -5.96
C SER A 77 -6.10 15.20 -6.82
N TYR A 78 -5.33 14.12 -6.99
CA TYR A 78 -5.82 12.92 -7.70
C TYR A 78 -6.96 12.22 -6.94
N ALA A 79 -6.91 12.16 -5.61
CA ALA A 79 -8.04 11.65 -4.82
C ALA A 79 -9.30 12.50 -4.97
N THR A 80 -9.15 13.84 -5.04
CA THR A 80 -10.25 14.79 -5.31
C THR A 80 -10.83 14.59 -6.71
N SER A 81 -9.99 14.38 -7.72
CA SER A 81 -10.42 14.02 -9.08
C SER A 81 -11.28 12.75 -9.08
N ALA A 82 -10.85 11.70 -8.38
CA ALA A 82 -11.62 10.46 -8.30
C ALA A 82 -12.98 10.67 -7.61
N HIS A 83 -13.04 11.51 -6.58
CA HIS A 83 -14.28 11.90 -5.93
C HIS A 83 -15.22 12.64 -6.90
N TRP A 84 -14.73 13.66 -7.60
CA TRP A 84 -15.51 14.43 -8.57
C TRP A 84 -16.08 13.58 -9.69
N GLN A 85 -15.30 12.64 -10.22
CA GLN A 85 -15.78 11.67 -11.21
C GLN A 85 -16.93 10.81 -10.67
N ALA A 86 -16.86 10.39 -9.40
CA ALA A 86 -17.92 9.58 -8.78
C ALA A 86 -19.25 10.34 -8.62
N ILE A 87 -19.20 11.67 -8.53
CA ILE A 87 -20.39 12.54 -8.46
C ILE A 87 -20.73 13.21 -9.80
N GLY A 88 -20.11 12.77 -10.90
CA GLY A 88 -20.44 13.22 -12.27
C GLY A 88 -19.86 14.58 -12.68
N TYR A 89 -18.83 15.07 -12.00
CA TYR A 89 -18.14 16.31 -12.34
C TYR A 89 -16.95 16.07 -13.26
N ASP A 90 -16.67 17.06 -14.11
CA ASP A 90 -15.48 17.09 -14.95
C ASP A 90 -14.21 17.34 -14.13
N THR A 91 -13.11 16.72 -14.54
CA THR A 91 -11.81 16.79 -13.90
C THR A 91 -10.70 17.27 -14.84
N CYS A 92 -11.04 17.77 -16.04
CA CYS A 92 -10.08 18.31 -17.01
C CYS A 92 -9.06 19.28 -16.40
N ASN A 93 -9.51 20.12 -15.46
CA ASN A 93 -8.65 21.10 -14.78
C ASN A 93 -8.19 20.56 -13.42
N PRO A 94 -6.94 20.84 -13.03
CA PRO A 94 -6.47 20.46 -11.71
C PRO A 94 -7.22 21.24 -10.62
N PRO A 95 -7.43 20.63 -9.43
CA PRO A 95 -7.96 21.36 -8.29
C PRO A 95 -6.99 22.47 -7.84
N PRO A 96 -7.45 23.52 -7.13
CA PRO A 96 -6.62 24.66 -6.72
C PRO A 96 -5.38 24.33 -5.88
N ARG A 97 -5.33 23.14 -5.28
CA ARG A 97 -4.20 22.65 -4.46
C ARG A 97 -3.18 21.83 -5.25
N TRP A 98 -3.35 21.68 -6.56
CA TRP A 98 -2.35 21.02 -7.40
C TRP A 98 -1.04 21.82 -7.36
N PRO A 99 0.10 21.20 -6.99
CA PRO A 99 1.33 21.93 -6.68
C PRO A 99 2.20 22.23 -7.91
N TRP A 100 1.86 21.68 -9.07
CA TRP A 100 2.69 21.74 -10.28
C TRP A 100 1.96 22.42 -11.43
N SER A 101 2.63 22.61 -12.56
CA SER A 101 1.99 23.11 -13.77
C SER A 101 0.83 22.22 -14.21
N GLU A 102 -0.20 22.83 -14.78
CA GLU A 102 -1.38 22.15 -15.34
C GLU A 102 -1.00 21.13 -16.42
N ALA A 103 0.13 21.32 -17.12
CA ALA A 103 0.63 20.37 -18.12
C ALA A 103 0.97 18.98 -17.54
N TYR A 104 1.21 18.89 -16.22
CA TYR A 104 1.45 17.64 -15.51
C TYR A 104 0.16 17.05 -14.90
N TRP A 105 -0.95 17.77 -14.99
CA TRP A 105 -2.26 17.25 -14.60
C TRP A 105 -2.79 16.32 -15.67
N LYS A 106 -2.86 15.03 -15.36
CA LYS A 106 -3.26 13.98 -16.31
C LYS A 106 -4.30 13.06 -15.66
N PRO A 107 -5.51 13.57 -15.34
CA PRO A 107 -6.58 12.76 -14.79
C PRO A 107 -7.03 11.71 -15.81
N THR A 108 -7.56 10.60 -15.33
CA THR A 108 -7.99 9.50 -16.20
C THR A 108 -9.31 8.93 -15.74
N THR A 109 -9.29 7.83 -14.98
CA THR A 109 -10.50 7.27 -14.37
C THR A 109 -10.35 7.33 -12.86
N ALA A 110 -11.46 7.31 -12.12
CA ALA A 110 -11.46 7.41 -10.67
C ALA A 110 -10.55 6.35 -10.04
N ARG A 111 -10.65 5.10 -10.53
CA ARG A 111 -9.80 3.99 -10.09
C ARG A 111 -8.32 4.24 -10.37
N ARG A 112 -7.98 4.80 -11.54
CA ARG A 112 -6.59 5.05 -11.94
C ARG A 112 -5.99 6.26 -11.24
N ASP A 113 -6.79 7.28 -11.00
CA ASP A 113 -6.37 8.48 -10.26
C ASP A 113 -6.13 8.14 -8.78
N LEU A 114 -6.94 7.25 -8.17
CA LEU A 114 -6.64 6.71 -6.84
C LEU A 114 -5.33 5.92 -6.79
N VAL A 115 -4.98 5.20 -7.86
CA VAL A 115 -3.67 4.51 -7.96
C VAL A 115 -2.52 5.51 -8.02
N LYS A 116 -2.64 6.59 -8.81
CA LYS A 116 -1.66 7.67 -8.84
C LYS A 116 -1.53 8.36 -7.49
N ALA A 117 -2.66 8.61 -6.81
CA ALA A 117 -2.68 9.17 -5.47
C ALA A 117 -1.94 8.26 -4.47
N GLY A 118 -2.22 6.96 -4.50
CA GLY A 118 -1.51 5.98 -3.66
C GLY A 118 -0.01 5.94 -3.93
N ALA A 119 0.41 6.00 -5.20
CA ALA A 119 1.82 6.04 -5.55
C ALA A 119 2.53 7.32 -5.08
N LEU A 120 1.86 8.46 -5.14
CA LEU A 120 2.38 9.74 -4.62
C LEU A 120 2.44 9.78 -3.09
N ILE A 121 1.47 9.15 -2.39
CA ILE A 121 1.54 8.97 -0.93
C ILE A 121 2.73 8.10 -0.56
N LEU A 122 2.95 7.00 -1.28
CA LEU A 122 4.11 6.14 -1.07
C LEU A 122 5.41 6.92 -1.26
N ALA A 123 5.50 7.74 -2.31
CA ALA A 123 6.64 8.61 -2.56
C ALA A 123 6.92 9.59 -1.41
N GLU A 124 5.89 10.24 -0.87
CA GLU A 124 6.03 11.17 0.27
C GLU A 124 6.46 10.45 1.54
N ILE A 125 5.90 9.26 1.82
CA ILE A 125 6.33 8.46 2.98
C ILE A 125 7.80 8.07 2.84
N GLU A 126 8.21 7.56 1.68
CA GLU A 126 9.62 7.21 1.41
C GLU A 126 10.55 8.41 1.61
N ARG A 127 10.12 9.61 1.20
CA ARG A 127 10.86 10.88 1.37
C ARG A 127 11.00 11.25 2.85
N LEU A 128 9.92 11.14 3.62
CA LEU A 128 9.91 11.38 5.07
C LEU A 128 10.80 10.38 5.82
N ASP A 129 10.76 9.11 5.44
CA ASP A 129 11.58 8.04 6.03
C ASP A 129 13.08 8.29 5.78
N ARG A 130 13.45 8.75 4.58
CA ARG A 130 14.83 9.18 4.28
C ARG A 130 15.26 10.38 5.12
N MET A 131 14.41 11.38 5.26
CA MET A 131 14.69 12.55 6.11
C MET A 131 14.92 12.16 7.58
N GLU A 132 14.10 11.28 8.12
CA GLU A 132 14.22 10.80 9.50
C GLU A 132 15.51 9.99 9.70
N SER A 133 15.84 9.13 8.73
CA SER A 133 17.08 8.33 8.76
C SER A 133 18.33 9.23 8.72
N GLY A 134 18.36 10.24 7.84
CA GLY A 134 19.48 11.19 7.76
C GLY A 134 19.68 12.03 9.01
N LYS A 135 18.59 12.40 9.72
CA LYS A 135 18.69 13.12 11.01
C LYS A 135 19.33 12.26 12.11
N ARG A 136 19.02 10.96 12.14
CA ARG A 136 19.59 10.02 13.12
C ARG A 136 21.09 9.81 12.91
N GLU A 137 21.55 9.83 11.67
CA GLU A 137 22.97 9.70 11.33
C GLU A 137 23.76 10.98 11.66
N ALA A 138 23.20 12.16 11.41
CA ALA A 138 23.87 13.44 11.71
C ALA A 138 23.93 13.79 13.21
N GLY A 139 23.07 13.19 14.03
CA GLY A 139 23.06 13.36 15.49
C GLY A 139 23.95 12.38 16.26
N ARG A 140 24.69 11.52 15.56
CA ARG A 140 25.59 10.50 16.13
C ARG A 140 27.05 10.91 15.99
#